data_AF-A0A8H9M8F2-F1
#
_entry.id   AF-A0A8H9M8F2-F1
#
_cell.length_a   1.000
_cell.length_b   1.000
_cell.length_c   1.000
_cell.angle_alpha   90.00
_cell.angle_beta   90.00
_cell.angle_gamma   90.00
#
_symmetry.space_group_name_H-M   'P 1'
#
loop_
_entity.id
_entity.type
_entity.pdbx_description
1 polymer ?
#
loop_
_entity_poly.entity_id
_entity_poly.type
_entity_poly.pdbx_seq_one_letter_code
_entity_poly.pdbx_strand_id
1 'polypeptide(L)'
;MLDSDSPTGPLQTSVHQRLDDLTRSAGLCDSGRATELARREIPLLVQALRSVLAAHEPDEHGRCPVCRDQSPRLPFRRRPSMPCRAYLAVQLRLGTIEAAASRRPRLKRHRATHLHSVS
;
A
#
# COMPACT_ATOMS: atom_id res chain seq x y z
N MET A 1 -0.12 -24.28 10.44
CA MET A 1 0.63 -24.96 9.36
C MET A 1 -0.22 -24.78 8.12
N LEU A 2 0.26 -23.99 7.14
CA LEU A 2 -0.45 -23.82 5.87
C LEU A 2 -0.24 -25.10 5.07
N ASP A 3 -1.32 -25.68 4.55
CA ASP A 3 -1.32 -26.88 3.72
C ASP A 3 -0.31 -26.78 2.57
N SER A 4 0.81 -27.49 2.72
CA SER A 4 1.86 -27.60 1.70
C SER A 4 1.39 -28.27 0.40
N ASP A 5 0.21 -28.89 0.40
CA ASP A 5 -0.39 -29.58 -0.74
C ASP A 5 -1.29 -28.69 -1.62
N SER A 6 -1.50 -27.41 -1.25
CA SER A 6 -2.18 -26.49 -2.14
C SER A 6 -1.25 -26.12 -3.31
N PRO A 7 -1.70 -26.19 -4.58
CA PRO A 7 -0.90 -25.75 -5.73
C PRO A 7 -0.51 -24.27 -5.65
N THR A 8 -1.16 -23.51 -4.77
CA THR A 8 -0.88 -22.09 -4.52
C THR A 8 0.20 -21.89 -3.46
N GLY A 9 0.50 -22.89 -2.62
CA GLY A 9 1.44 -22.78 -1.50
C GLY A 9 2.86 -22.35 -1.92
N PRO A 10 3.49 -23.00 -2.92
CA PRO A 10 4.82 -22.60 -3.39
C PRO A 10 4.85 -21.20 -4.01
N LEU A 11 3.84 -20.85 -4.81
CA LEU A 11 3.72 -19.53 -5.42
C LEU A 11 3.56 -18.44 -4.37
N GLN A 12 2.63 -18.64 -3.43
CA GLN A 12 2.39 -17.72 -2.32
C GLN A 12 3.67 -17.49 -1.50
N THR A 13 4.39 -18.57 -1.17
CA THR A 13 5.65 -18.50 -0.42
C THR A 13 6.70 -17.70 -1.17
N SER A 14 6.89 -17.98 -2.47
CA SER A 14 7.86 -17.27 -3.30
C SER A 14 7.56 -15.76 -3.40
N VAL A 15 6.28 -15.40 -3.58
CA VAL A 15 5.86 -13.99 -3.62
C VAL A 15 6.14 -13.30 -2.30
N HIS A 16 5.76 -13.89 -1.17
CA HIS A 16 6.03 -13.31 0.15
C HIS A 16 7.52 -13.15 0.42
N GLN A 17 8.32 -14.17 0.10
CA GLN A 17 9.77 -14.11 0.26
C GLN A 17 10.38 -12.96 -0.55
N ARG A 18 9.97 -12.76 -1.81
CA ARG A 18 10.46 -11.64 -2.62
C ARG A 18 10.11 -10.27 -2.00
N LEU A 19 8.91 -10.11 -1.44
CA LEU A 19 8.50 -8.87 -0.79
C LEU A 19 9.30 -8.61 0.51
N ASP A 20 9.58 -9.66 1.28
CA ASP A 20 10.41 -9.58 2.49
C ASP A 20 11.87 -9.22 2.14
N ASP A 21 12.42 -9.81 1.09
CA ASP A 21 13.77 -9.53 0.62
C ASP A 21 13.92 -8.08 0.13
N LEU A 22 12.91 -7.55 -0.57
CA LEU A 22 12.87 -6.13 -0.96
C LEU A 22 12.83 -5.20 0.25
N THR A 23 12.01 -5.54 1.25
CA THR A 23 11.90 -4.77 2.50
C THR A 23 13.23 -4.76 3.26
N ARG A 24 13.87 -5.93 3.37
CA ARG A 24 15.18 -6.07 4.02
C ARG A 24 16.25 -5.28 3.26
N SER A 25 16.28 -5.40 1.93
CA SER A 25 17.28 -4.73 1.10
C SER A 25 17.16 -3.21 1.20
N ALA A 26 15.94 -2.68 1.18
CA ALA A 26 15.70 -1.24 1.35
C ALA A 26 16.17 -0.72 2.72
N GLY A 27 16.05 -1.53 3.78
CA GLY A 27 16.48 -1.15 5.14
C GLY A 27 18.00 -1.23 5.39
N LEU A 28 18.73 -2.00 4.59
CA LEU A 28 20.17 -2.22 4.77
C LEU A 28 21.05 -1.39 3.81
N CYS A 29 20.48 -0.82 2.76
CA CYS A 29 21.25 -0.07 1.77
C CYS A 29 21.69 1.31 2.29
N ASP A 30 22.90 1.73 1.90
CA ASP A 30 23.27 3.15 1.93
C ASP A 30 22.33 3.98 1.00
N SER A 31 22.32 5.30 1.18
CA SER A 31 21.39 6.20 0.48
C SER A 31 21.51 6.15 -1.05
N GLY A 32 22.71 5.90 -1.58
CA GLY A 32 22.95 5.77 -3.03
C GLY A 32 22.35 4.48 -3.59
N ARG A 33 22.66 3.34 -2.95
CA ARG A 33 22.15 2.03 -3.34
C ARG A 33 20.64 1.92 -3.13
N ALA A 34 20.10 2.53 -2.08
CA ALA A 34 18.66 2.60 -1.83
C ALA A 34 17.93 3.33 -2.97
N THR A 35 18.52 4.41 -3.49
CA THR A 35 17.93 5.17 -4.61
C THR A 35 17.93 4.36 -5.90
N GLU A 36 19.02 3.66 -6.21
CA GLU A 36 19.08 2.80 -7.39
C GLU A 36 18.11 1.62 -7.29
N LEU A 37 18.05 0.97 -6.11
CA LEU A 37 17.09 -0.09 -5.83
C LEU A 37 15.65 0.41 -6.00
N ALA A 38 15.32 1.57 -5.44
CA ALA A 38 13.98 2.17 -5.56
C ALA A 38 13.61 2.46 -7.03
N ARG A 39 14.53 3.01 -7.82
CA ARG A 39 14.31 3.29 -9.26
C ARG A 39 14.01 2.02 -10.06
N ARG A 40 14.62 0.89 -9.70
CA ARG A 40 14.39 -0.39 -10.38
C ARG A 40 13.13 -1.10 -9.90
N GLU A 41 12.91 -1.16 -8.59
CA GLU A 41 11.88 -2.03 -8.00
C GLU A 41 10.50 -1.37 -7.88
N ILE A 42 10.42 -0.04 -7.63
CA ILE A 42 9.12 0.64 -7.50
C ILE A 42 8.27 0.50 -8.77
N PRO A 43 8.79 0.72 -10.00
CA PRO A 43 7.99 0.55 -11.21
C PRO A 43 7.42 -0.87 -11.36
N LEU A 44 8.21 -1.90 -11.01
CA LEU A 44 7.79 -3.30 -11.06
C LEU A 44 6.69 -3.59 -10.04
N LEU A 45 6.82 -3.09 -8.82
CA LEU A 45 5.79 -3.21 -7.78
C LEU A 45 4.49 -2.50 -8.18
N VAL A 46 4.58 -1.32 -8.78
CA VAL A 46 3.41 -0.59 -9.30
C VAL A 46 2.74 -1.37 -10.43
N GLN A 47 3.51 -1.95 -11.35
CA GLN A 47 2.96 -2.77 -12.43
C GLN A 47 2.27 -4.03 -11.89
N ALA A 48 2.92 -4.76 -10.99
CA ALA A 48 2.34 -5.94 -10.34
C ALA A 48 1.03 -5.59 -9.61
N LEU A 49 1.02 -4.47 -8.85
CA LEU A 49 -0.16 -3.99 -8.16
C LEU A 49 -1.29 -3.63 -9.13
N ARG A 50 -1.00 -2.95 -10.24
CA ARG A 50 -1.98 -2.63 -11.29
C ARG A 50 -2.58 -3.89 -11.90
N SER A 51 -1.76 -4.91 -12.18
CA SER A 51 -2.25 -6.19 -12.70
C SER A 51 -3.21 -6.88 -11.73
N VAL A 52 -2.92 -6.86 -10.43
CA VAL A 52 -3.83 -7.40 -9.41
C VAL A 52 -5.13 -6.57 -9.33
N LEU A 53 -5.02 -5.24 -9.35
CA LEU A 53 -6.18 -4.34 -9.26
C LEU A 53 -7.08 -4.38 -10.50
N ALA A 54 -6.53 -4.72 -11.67
CA ALA A 54 -7.31 -4.90 -12.91
C ALA A 54 -8.35 -6.03 -12.76
N ALA A 55 -8.01 -7.13 -12.08
CA ALA A 55 -8.98 -8.18 -11.76
C ALA A 55 -10.10 -7.71 -10.82
N HIS A 56 -9.89 -6.58 -10.13
CA HIS A 56 -10.81 -5.99 -9.17
C HIS A 56 -11.55 -4.76 -9.71
N GLU A 57 -11.38 -4.41 -11.00
CA GLU A 57 -12.00 -3.25 -11.60
C GLU A 57 -13.53 -3.27 -11.38
N PRO A 58 -14.12 -2.18 -10.84
CA PRO A 58 -15.56 -2.10 -10.67
C PRO A 58 -16.29 -2.16 -12.01
N ASP A 59 -17.41 -2.88 -12.06
CA ASP A 59 -18.32 -2.86 -13.21
C ASP A 59 -18.97 -1.47 -13.39
N GLU A 60 -19.78 -1.31 -14.44
CA GLU A 60 -20.55 -0.10 -14.73
C GLU A 60 -21.46 0.36 -13.56
N HIS A 61 -21.74 -0.53 -12.60
CA HIS A 61 -22.53 -0.25 -11.40
C HIS A 61 -21.66 0.02 -10.16
N GLY A 62 -20.34 0.15 -10.33
CA GLY A 62 -19.38 0.37 -9.26
C GLY A 62 -19.10 -0.86 -8.39
N ARG A 63 -19.41 -2.08 -8.86
CA ARG A 63 -19.25 -3.32 -8.08
C ARG A 63 -18.07 -4.15 -8.60
N CYS A 64 -17.21 -4.56 -7.68
CA CYS A 64 -16.11 -5.47 -8.00
C CYS A 64 -16.62 -6.91 -8.18
N PRO A 65 -16.36 -7.58 -9.33
CA PRO A 65 -16.85 -8.94 -9.59
C PRO A 65 -16.25 -9.96 -8.62
N VAL A 66 -14.95 -9.88 -8.34
CA VAL A 66 -14.23 -10.79 -7.44
C VAL A 66 -14.75 -10.72 -6.00
N CYS A 67 -15.08 -9.53 -5.51
CA CYS A 67 -15.63 -9.37 -4.15
C CYS A 67 -17.10 -9.80 -4.06
N ARG A 68 -17.85 -9.69 -5.16
CA ARG A 68 -19.26 -10.11 -5.25
C ARG A 68 -19.39 -11.62 -5.14
N ASP A 69 -18.57 -12.36 -5.88
CA ASP A 69 -18.66 -13.83 -5.95
C ASP A 69 -18.25 -14.52 -4.64
N GLN A 70 -17.41 -13.87 -3.84
CA GLN A 70 -16.97 -14.36 -2.52
C GLN A 70 -17.95 -14.06 -1.39
N SER A 71 -19.01 -13.27 -1.63
CA SER A 71 -19.99 -12.96 -0.58
C SER A 71 -21.04 -14.07 -0.49
N PRO A 72 -21.30 -14.64 0.70
CA PRO A 72 -22.37 -15.63 0.87
C PRO A 72 -23.69 -15.01 0.43
N ARG A 73 -24.37 -15.66 -0.51
CA ARG A 73 -25.65 -15.25 -1.10
C ARG A 73 -26.77 -15.42 -0.07
N LEU A 74 -26.79 -14.61 0.98
CA LEU A 74 -27.90 -14.57 1.93
C LEU A 74 -29.00 -13.66 1.36
N PRO A 75 -30.17 -14.21 0.98
CA PRO A 75 -31.18 -13.50 0.19
C PRO A 75 -31.89 -12.34 0.92
N PHE A 76 -31.74 -12.22 2.25
CA PHE A 76 -32.52 -11.29 3.07
C PHE A 76 -31.77 -10.10 3.64
N ARG A 77 -30.47 -9.95 3.35
CA ARG A 77 -29.69 -8.82 3.88
C ARG A 77 -29.21 -7.94 2.72
N ARG A 78 -29.88 -6.80 2.50
CA ARG A 78 -29.34 -5.70 1.69
C ARG A 78 -28.06 -5.24 2.35
N ARG A 79 -26.92 -5.82 1.97
CA ARG A 79 -25.61 -5.40 2.48
C ARG A 79 -25.32 -4.02 1.87
N PRO A 80 -24.90 -3.03 2.67
CA PRO A 80 -24.44 -1.76 2.11
C PRO A 80 -23.33 -2.05 1.09
N SER A 81 -23.27 -1.23 0.03
CA SER A 81 -22.23 -1.32 -0.99
C SER A 81 -20.87 -1.12 -0.32
N MET A 82 -20.21 -2.21 0.03
CA MET A 82 -18.87 -2.16 0.60
C MET A 82 -17.90 -1.87 -0.55
N PRO A 83 -16.93 -0.96 -0.36
CA PRO A 83 -15.90 -0.73 -1.37
C PRO A 83 -15.14 -2.02 -1.65
N CYS A 84 -14.58 -2.15 -2.86
CA CYS A 84 -13.73 -3.28 -3.22
C CYS A 84 -12.63 -3.48 -2.17
N ARG A 85 -12.51 -4.70 -1.63
CA ARG A 85 -11.56 -5.00 -0.55
C ARG A 85 -10.11 -4.76 -0.97
N ALA A 86 -9.77 -5.04 -2.22
CA ALA A 86 -8.43 -4.81 -2.77
C ALA A 86 -8.10 -3.31 -2.84
N TYR A 87 -8.98 -2.51 -3.46
CA TYR A 87 -8.80 -1.06 -3.55
C TYR A 87 -8.77 -0.40 -2.16
N LEU A 88 -9.65 -0.83 -1.24
CA LEU A 88 -9.64 -0.32 0.14
C LEU A 88 -8.32 -0.65 0.86
N ALA A 89 -7.81 -1.88 0.73
CA ALA A 89 -6.54 -2.27 1.33
C ALA A 89 -5.37 -1.43 0.80
N VAL A 90 -5.34 -1.19 -0.52
CA VAL A 90 -4.34 -0.31 -1.14
C VAL A 90 -4.46 1.11 -0.63
N GLN A 91 -5.67 1.68 -0.58
CA GLN A 91 -5.89 3.03 -0.07
C GLN A 91 -5.42 3.19 1.37
N LEU A 92 -5.66 2.21 2.23
CA LEU A 92 -5.22 2.25 3.62
C LEU A 92 -3.69 2.19 3.76
N ARG A 93 -3.00 1.47 2.86
CA ARG A 93 -1.54 1.31 2.92
C ARG A 93 -0.77 2.41 2.20
N LEU A 94 -1.27 2.91 1.07
CA LEU A 94 -0.61 3.95 0.28
C LEU A 94 -1.13 5.36 0.61
N GLY A 95 -2.42 5.52 0.89
CA GLY A 95 -3.00 6.82 1.27
C GLY A 95 -2.50 7.32 2.63
N THR A 96 -2.10 6.42 3.53
CA THR A 96 -1.41 6.79 4.77
C THR A 96 0.01 7.28 4.51
N ILE A 97 0.70 6.75 3.49
CA ILE A 97 2.05 7.19 3.09
C ILE A 97 1.99 8.61 2.50
N GLU A 98 1.02 8.92 1.63
CA GLU A 98 0.84 10.29 1.13
C GLU A 98 0.50 11.29 2.25
N ALA A 99 -0.37 10.88 3.19
CA ALA A 99 -0.70 11.69 4.37
C ALA A 99 0.47 11.86 5.35
N ALA A 100 1.41 10.91 5.40
CA ALA A 100 2.64 11.00 6.20
C ALA A 100 3.72 11.85 5.49
N ALA A 101 3.92 11.67 4.18
CA ALA A 101 4.84 12.45 3.37
C ALA A 101 4.45 13.93 3.29
N SER A 102 3.14 14.22 3.28
CA SER A 102 2.61 15.59 3.33
C SER A 102 2.79 16.26 4.70
N ARG A 103 2.99 15.49 5.78
CA ARG A 103 3.26 15.99 7.14
C ARG A 103 4.75 16.29 7.36
N ARG A 104 5.42 16.92 6.40
CA ARG A 104 6.71 17.57 6.71
C ARG A 104 6.48 18.64 7.78
N PRO A 105 7.27 18.67 8.88
CA PRO A 105 7.06 19.65 9.93
C PRO A 105 7.32 21.04 9.35
N ARG A 106 6.29 21.91 9.38
CA ARG A 106 6.48 23.34 9.22
C ARG A 106 7.46 23.76 10.31
N LEU A 107 8.72 24.03 9.96
CA LEU A 107 9.68 24.66 10.84
C LEU A 107 9.01 25.93 11.36
N LYS A 108 8.67 25.95 12.65
CA LYS A 108 8.25 27.16 13.34
C LYS A 108 9.42 28.13 13.21
N ARG A 109 9.27 29.13 12.34
CA ARG A 109 10.11 30.33 12.36
C ARG A 109 9.97 30.93 13.75
N HIS A 110 10.90 30.62 14.65
CA HIS A 110 11.07 31.36 15.88
C HIS A 110 11.43 32.78 15.47
N ARG A 111 10.46 33.69 15.61
CA ARG A 111 10.67 35.11 15.48
C ARG A 111 11.62 35.48 16.62
N ALA A 112 12.90 35.68 16.30
CA ALA A 112 13.88 36.18 17.25
C ALA A 112 13.40 37.57 17.70
N THR A 113 12.89 37.63 18.93
CA THR A 113 12.62 38.89 19.61
C THR A 113 13.97 39.51 19.94
N HIS A 114 14.31 40.57 19.21
CA HIS A 114 15.48 41.42 19.48
C HIS A 114 15.38 41.98 20.90
N LEU A 115 16.39 41.68 21.72
CA LEU A 115 16.63 42.33 23.01
C LEU A 115 16.92 43.81 22.76
N HIS A 116 16.09 44.70 23.30
CA HIS A 116 16.49 46.10 23.52
C HIS A 116 17.04 46.19 24.94
N SER A 117 18.36 46.34 25.01
CA SER A 117 19.06 46.83 26.20
C SER A 117 18.82 48.33 26.28
N VAL A 118 18.36 48.82 27.43
CA VAL A 118 18.44 50.24 27.78
C VAL A 118 18.87 50.33 29.25
N SER A 119 19.80 51.26 29.44
CA SER A 119 20.68 51.54 30.58
C SER A 119 19.99 51.88 31.90
#